data_AF-A0A7J7DMA4-F1
#
_entry.id   AF-A0A7J7DMA4-F1
#
_cell.length_a   1.000
_cell.length_b   1.000
_cell.length_c   1.000
_cell.angle_alpha   90.00
_cell.angle_beta   90.00
_cell.angle_gamma   90.00
#
_symmetry.space_group_name_H-M   'P 1'
#
loop_
_entity.id
_entity.type
_entity.pdbx_description
1 polymer ?
#
loop_
_entity_poly.entity_id
_entity_poly.type
_entity_poly.pdbx_seq_one_letter_code
_entity_poly.pdbx_strand_id
1 'polypeptide(L)'
;MVGSQGPLPIKRRRPVSSSPANALTEHELIVLKVIESKEDMGIWLRDLKREAHIPDTAVTKALKSIQAKNLIKEVKTVKNSGRKHYMASQFEPSKEITGGDWYAGGSLDVDFIKCLKELCISFIRQLKVATIEGVTNRLRGSGALEVELTSQQIEEILRALVLDNEIMEVRSNGSGDCSSIPVGKVCYKLTSKRRAAAEPKIGAFASIPCGVCTQISLCTPGGVISPETCVYYKEWLEF
;
A
#
# COMPACT_ATOMS: atom_id res chain seq x y z
N MET A 1 -13.74 67.19 -24.80
CA MET A 1 -14.17 66.22 -23.78
C MET A 1 -15.27 65.35 -24.37
N VAL A 2 -15.13 64.02 -24.20
CA VAL A 2 -16.11 62.94 -24.48
C VAL A 2 -16.46 62.75 -25.96
N GLY A 3 -16.48 61.58 -26.59
CA GLY A 3 -16.26 60.18 -26.22
C GLY A 3 -16.76 59.31 -27.40
N SER A 4 -16.18 58.14 -27.63
CA SER A 4 -16.79 57.07 -28.45
C SER A 4 -15.99 55.76 -28.30
N GLN A 5 -16.58 54.79 -27.58
CA GLN A 5 -16.17 53.38 -27.61
C GLN A 5 -16.99 52.66 -28.69
N GLY A 6 -16.30 51.95 -29.58
CA GLY A 6 -16.88 51.22 -30.71
C GLY A 6 -17.49 49.85 -30.32
N PRO A 7 -18.27 49.25 -31.23
CA PRO A 7 -19.05 48.04 -30.97
C PRO A 7 -18.23 46.74 -30.97
N LEU A 8 -18.66 45.78 -30.14
CA LEU A 8 -18.12 44.43 -29.97
C LEU A 8 -18.36 43.52 -31.19
N PRO A 9 -17.40 42.68 -31.62
CA PRO A 9 -17.58 41.79 -32.76
C PRO A 9 -18.21 40.43 -32.41
N ILE A 10 -18.91 39.92 -33.43
CA ILE A 10 -19.82 38.77 -33.51
C ILE A 10 -19.10 37.40 -33.41
N LYS A 11 -19.84 36.44 -32.81
CA LYS A 11 -19.68 34.97 -32.80
C LYS A 11 -18.75 34.37 -33.87
N ARG A 12 -17.78 33.57 -33.44
CA ARG A 12 -17.22 32.47 -34.24
C ARG A 12 -17.56 31.12 -33.60
N ARG A 13 -18.43 30.36 -34.27
CA ARG A 13 -18.64 28.92 -34.03
C ARG A 13 -17.34 28.18 -34.29
N ARG A 14 -16.87 27.37 -33.34
CA ARG A 14 -15.81 26.38 -33.62
C ARG A 14 -16.41 25.20 -34.41
N PRO A 15 -15.64 24.58 -35.33
CA PRO A 15 -16.16 23.59 -36.26
C PRO A 15 -16.51 22.30 -35.53
N VAL A 16 -17.71 21.79 -35.79
CA VAL A 16 -18.09 20.41 -35.50
C VAL A 16 -17.22 19.52 -36.40
N SER A 17 -16.22 18.85 -35.85
CA SER A 17 -15.50 17.80 -36.54
C SER A 17 -16.40 16.56 -36.60
N SER A 18 -17.21 16.49 -37.65
CA SER A 18 -17.94 15.28 -38.04
C SER A 18 -16.98 14.31 -38.72
N SER A 19 -16.60 13.25 -38.01
CA SER A 19 -16.14 12.00 -38.61
C SER A 19 -17.13 10.88 -38.25
N PRO A 20 -17.66 10.12 -39.24
CA PRO A 20 -18.73 9.16 -39.06
C PRO A 20 -18.15 7.77 -38.76
N ALA A 21 -18.15 7.35 -37.49
CA ALA A 21 -17.89 5.94 -37.13
C ALA A 21 -18.45 5.47 -35.77
N ASN A 22 -19.00 6.36 -34.93
CA ASN A 22 -19.61 5.95 -33.66
C ASN A 22 -20.80 6.86 -33.35
N ALA A 23 -22.00 6.51 -33.81
CA ALA A 23 -23.21 7.12 -33.29
C ALA A 23 -23.38 6.63 -31.84
N LEU A 24 -22.71 7.30 -30.90
CA LEU A 24 -23.02 7.14 -29.48
C LEU A 24 -24.45 7.64 -29.29
N THR A 25 -25.29 6.83 -28.66
CA THR A 25 -26.64 7.28 -28.31
C THR A 25 -26.58 8.44 -27.32
N GLU A 26 -27.63 9.25 -27.24
CA GLU A 26 -27.69 10.39 -26.31
C GLU A 26 -27.40 9.96 -24.86
N HIS A 27 -27.93 8.80 -24.45
CA HIS A 27 -27.63 8.19 -23.16
C HIS A 27 -26.17 7.75 -23.00
N GLU A 28 -25.52 7.28 -24.07
CA GLU A 28 -24.10 6.92 -24.04
C GLU A 28 -23.21 8.15 -23.88
N LEU A 29 -23.54 9.25 -24.55
CA LEU A 29 -22.82 10.52 -24.41
C LEU A 29 -22.94 11.11 -23.01
N ILE A 30 -24.13 11.04 -22.41
CA ILE A 30 -24.35 11.51 -21.03
C ILE A 30 -23.49 10.69 -20.05
N VAL A 31 -23.52 9.36 -20.16
CA VAL A 31 -22.73 8.47 -19.29
C VAL A 31 -21.23 8.72 -19.46
N LEU A 32 -20.75 8.84 -20.70
CA LEU A 32 -19.34 9.11 -20.98
C LEU A 32 -18.89 10.44 -20.37
N LYS A 33 -19.67 11.51 -20.58
CA LYS A 33 -19.36 12.84 -20.05
C LYS A 33 -19.31 12.88 -18.51
N VAL A 34 -20.21 12.14 -17.84
CA VAL A 34 -20.20 12.02 -16.38
C VAL A 34 -18.94 11.28 -15.91
N ILE A 35 -18.56 10.19 -16.57
CA ILE A 35 -17.32 9.44 -16.23
C ILE A 35 -16.09 10.31 -16.47
N GLU A 36 -16.03 11.03 -17.60
CA GLU A 36 -14.91 11.93 -17.92
C GLU A 36 -14.79 13.09 -16.92
N SER A 37 -15.91 13.57 -16.36
CA SER A 37 -15.89 14.64 -15.35
C SER A 37 -15.22 14.24 -14.02
N LYS A 38 -15.02 12.94 -13.78
CA LYS A 38 -14.38 12.42 -12.56
C LYS A 38 -12.91 12.03 -12.77
N GLU A 39 -12.38 12.23 -13.98
CA GLU A 39 -10.95 12.08 -14.33
C GLU A 39 -10.30 10.81 -13.75
N ASP A 40 -9.29 10.98 -12.91
CA ASP A 40 -8.43 9.95 -12.32
C ASP A 40 -9.07 9.20 -11.14
N MET A 41 -10.15 9.73 -10.57
CA MET A 41 -10.90 9.12 -9.48
C MET A 41 -12.00 8.16 -9.98
N GLY A 42 -12.43 8.30 -11.24
CA GLY A 42 -13.52 7.51 -11.79
C GLY A 42 -14.82 7.64 -10.99
N ILE A 43 -15.80 6.78 -11.29
CA ILE A 43 -17.13 6.84 -10.67
C ILE A 43 -17.67 5.45 -10.32
N TRP A 44 -18.27 5.34 -9.14
CA TRP A 44 -18.97 4.14 -8.73
C TRP A 44 -20.31 4.00 -9.46
N LEU A 45 -20.68 2.78 -9.87
CA LEU A 45 -21.94 2.50 -10.57
C LEU A 45 -23.19 3.09 -9.90
N ARG A 46 -23.26 3.12 -8.55
CA ARG A 46 -24.41 3.68 -7.83
C ARG A 46 -24.47 5.21 -7.98
N ASP A 47 -23.32 5.87 -7.90
CA ASP A 47 -23.24 7.33 -8.00
C ASP A 47 -23.45 7.78 -9.46
N LEU A 48 -22.94 7.00 -10.42
CA LEU A 48 -23.22 7.19 -11.84
C LEU A 48 -24.72 7.14 -12.15
N LYS A 49 -25.48 6.21 -11.56
CA LYS A 49 -26.94 6.15 -11.72
C LYS A 49 -27.64 7.38 -11.13
N ARG A 50 -27.13 7.91 -10.02
CA ARG A 50 -27.67 9.10 -9.37
C ARG A 50 -27.40 10.37 -10.18
N GLU A 51 -26.22 10.46 -10.79
CA GLU A 51 -25.72 11.67 -11.46
C GLU A 51 -26.09 11.71 -12.95
N ALA A 52 -26.29 10.57 -13.61
CA ALA A 52 -26.64 10.51 -15.03
C ALA A 52 -28.11 10.88 -15.33
N HIS A 53 -28.98 11.00 -14.32
CA HIS A 53 -30.40 11.36 -14.45
C HIS A 53 -31.17 10.58 -15.55
N ILE A 54 -30.81 9.31 -15.78
CA ILE A 54 -31.43 8.41 -16.77
C ILE A 54 -31.80 7.08 -16.11
N PRO A 55 -32.75 6.29 -16.69
CA PRO A 55 -33.16 5.01 -16.12
C PRO A 55 -32.00 4.02 -15.95
N ASP A 56 -31.98 3.29 -14.84
CA ASP A 56 -30.94 2.30 -14.50
C ASP A 56 -30.66 1.27 -15.60
N THR A 57 -31.71 0.87 -16.34
CA THR A 57 -31.60 -0.06 -17.46
C THR A 57 -30.89 0.55 -18.67
N ALA A 58 -31.05 1.86 -18.89
CA ALA A 58 -30.34 2.61 -19.92
C ALA A 58 -28.86 2.80 -19.55
N VAL A 59 -28.56 3.12 -18.28
CA VAL A 59 -27.17 3.25 -17.78
C VAL A 59 -26.41 1.94 -17.98
N THR A 60 -27.00 0.81 -17.60
CA THR A 60 -26.33 -0.50 -17.70
C THR A 60 -26.12 -0.95 -19.14
N LYS A 61 -27.04 -0.64 -20.07
CA LYS A 61 -26.86 -0.86 -21.51
C LYS A 61 -25.78 0.04 -22.10
N ALA A 62 -25.82 1.34 -21.77
CA ALA A 62 -24.83 2.31 -22.22
C ALA A 62 -23.41 1.93 -21.75
N LEU A 63 -23.25 1.57 -20.48
CA LEU A 63 -21.97 1.10 -19.94
C LEU A 63 -21.42 -0.10 -20.72
N LYS A 64 -22.23 -1.13 -20.99
CA LYS A 64 -21.79 -2.30 -21.78
C LYS A 64 -21.38 -1.91 -23.20
N SER A 65 -22.12 -1.02 -23.83
CA SER A 65 -21.83 -0.52 -25.20
C SER A 65 -20.53 0.29 -25.25
N ILE A 66 -20.35 1.22 -24.31
CA ILE A 66 -19.16 2.09 -24.22
C ILE A 66 -17.92 1.28 -23.79
N GLN A 67 -18.10 0.27 -22.95
CA GLN A 67 -17.04 -0.68 -22.56
C GLN A 67 -16.62 -1.56 -23.75
N ALA A 68 -17.58 -2.07 -24.55
CA ALA A 68 -17.29 -2.82 -25.76
C ALA A 68 -16.53 -1.97 -26.81
N LYS A 69 -16.73 -0.65 -26.79
CA LYS A 69 -16.00 0.33 -27.64
C LYS A 69 -14.65 0.75 -27.05
N ASN A 70 -14.20 0.18 -25.93
CA ASN A 70 -12.95 0.53 -25.22
C ASN A 70 -12.83 2.02 -24.82
N LEU A 71 -13.96 2.71 -24.63
CA LEU A 71 -13.98 4.11 -24.19
C LEU A 71 -13.92 4.22 -22.65
N ILE A 72 -14.28 3.16 -21.94
CA ILE A 72 -14.21 3.08 -20.47
C ILE A 72 -13.59 1.76 -20.04
N LYS A 73 -12.95 1.76 -18.87
CA LYS A 73 -12.39 0.59 -18.20
C LYS A 73 -12.99 0.44 -16.80
N GLU A 74 -13.15 -0.81 -16.36
CA GLU A 74 -13.55 -1.13 -14.99
C GLU A 74 -12.28 -1.17 -14.12
N VAL A 75 -12.22 -0.31 -13.10
CA VAL A 75 -11.10 -0.19 -12.18
C VAL A 75 -11.51 -0.74 -10.83
N LYS A 76 -10.69 -1.63 -10.27
CA LYS A 76 -10.84 -2.09 -8.89
C LYS A 76 -10.19 -1.08 -7.96
N THR A 77 -10.91 -0.69 -6.90
CA THR A 77 -10.41 0.28 -5.93
C THR A 77 -9.99 -0.41 -4.65
N VAL A 78 -8.89 0.02 -4.04
CA VAL A 78 -8.35 -0.63 -2.83
C VAL A 78 -9.23 -0.43 -1.61
N LYS A 79 -9.82 0.76 -1.46
CA LYS A 79 -10.76 1.05 -0.37
C LYS A 79 -12.05 0.23 -0.48
N ASN A 80 -12.47 -0.15 -1.70
CA ASN A 80 -13.77 -0.76 -1.95
C ASN A 80 -13.71 -1.78 -3.10
N SER A 81 -12.90 -2.83 -2.95
CA SER A 81 -12.67 -3.86 -3.98
C SER A 81 -13.92 -4.60 -4.47
N GLY A 82 -15.00 -4.64 -3.67
CA GLY A 82 -16.29 -5.21 -4.06
C GLY A 82 -17.19 -4.30 -4.91
N ARG A 83 -16.78 -3.05 -5.18
CA ARG A 83 -17.60 -2.06 -5.90
C ARG A 83 -17.01 -1.75 -7.28
N LYS A 84 -17.84 -1.89 -8.33
CA LYS A 84 -17.46 -1.58 -9.71
C LYS A 84 -17.27 -0.07 -9.92
N HIS A 85 -16.03 0.36 -10.11
CA HIS A 85 -15.72 1.73 -10.52
C HIS A 85 -15.41 1.76 -12.00
N TYR A 86 -15.91 2.77 -12.69
CA TYR A 86 -15.66 2.99 -14.11
C TYR A 86 -14.83 4.26 -14.29
N MET A 87 -13.92 4.21 -15.24
CA MET A 87 -13.03 5.30 -15.59
C MET A 87 -12.92 5.37 -17.11
N ALA A 88 -12.74 6.57 -17.66
CA ALA A 88 -12.51 6.69 -19.09
C ALA A 88 -11.15 6.05 -19.45
N SER A 89 -11.05 5.42 -20.62
CA SER A 89 -9.86 4.63 -20.97
C SER A 89 -8.59 5.49 -21.07
N GLN A 90 -8.74 6.78 -21.38
CA GLN A 90 -7.67 7.76 -21.46
C GLN A 90 -7.04 8.16 -20.12
N PHE A 91 -7.72 7.91 -18.99
CA PHE A 91 -7.22 8.31 -17.67
C PHE A 91 -6.49 7.17 -16.98
N GLU A 92 -5.36 7.46 -16.34
CA GLU A 92 -4.68 6.52 -15.46
C GLU A 92 -5.24 6.64 -14.03
N PRO A 93 -5.52 5.52 -13.35
CA PRO A 93 -6.06 5.57 -12.00
C PRO A 93 -5.11 6.24 -11.02
N SER A 94 -5.65 7.11 -10.16
CA SER A 94 -4.85 7.79 -9.13
C SER A 94 -4.32 6.81 -8.07
N LYS A 95 -3.21 7.17 -7.42
CA LYS A 95 -2.61 6.38 -6.32
C LYS A 95 -3.58 6.16 -5.15
N GLU A 96 -4.55 7.06 -4.95
CA GLU A 96 -5.57 6.93 -3.92
C GLU A 96 -6.55 5.77 -4.17
N ILE A 97 -6.72 5.42 -5.44
CA ILE A 97 -7.64 4.37 -5.88
C ILE A 97 -6.91 3.05 -6.07
N THR A 98 -5.71 3.09 -6.64
CA THR A 98 -4.86 1.91 -6.81
C THR A 98 -4.22 1.44 -5.51
N GLY A 99 -4.20 2.28 -4.47
CA GLY A 99 -3.58 1.97 -3.17
C GLY A 99 -2.08 2.25 -3.12
N GLY A 100 -1.50 2.80 -4.18
CA GLY A 100 -0.08 3.10 -4.29
C GLY A 100 0.72 1.96 -4.92
N ASP A 101 2.04 2.09 -4.86
CA ASP A 101 2.96 1.31 -5.69
C ASP A 101 3.13 -0.15 -5.23
N TRP A 102 2.55 -0.50 -4.07
CA TRP A 102 2.56 -1.85 -3.51
C TRP A 102 1.36 -2.72 -3.94
N TYR A 103 0.44 -2.16 -4.72
CA TYR A 103 -0.80 -2.82 -5.12
C TYR A 103 -0.79 -3.14 -6.62
N ALA A 104 -1.11 -4.39 -6.94
CA ALA A 104 -1.32 -4.85 -8.30
C ALA A 104 -2.78 -5.30 -8.44
N GLY A 105 -3.50 -4.72 -9.41
CA GLY A 105 -4.88 -5.13 -9.71
C GLY A 105 -5.90 -4.90 -8.58
N GLY A 106 -5.64 -3.96 -7.67
CA GLY A 106 -6.51 -3.63 -6.53
C GLY A 106 -6.30 -4.52 -5.30
N SER A 107 -5.26 -5.35 -5.28
CA SER A 107 -4.81 -6.12 -4.12
C SER A 107 -3.34 -5.81 -3.82
N LEU A 108 -2.98 -5.86 -2.55
CA LEU A 108 -1.58 -5.70 -2.11
C LEU A 108 -0.77 -6.88 -2.66
N ASP A 109 0.34 -6.59 -3.33
CA ASP A 109 1.24 -7.61 -3.86
C ASP A 109 2.12 -8.17 -2.73
N VAL A 110 1.54 -9.08 -1.94
CA VAL A 110 2.18 -9.67 -0.77
C VAL A 110 3.42 -10.46 -1.16
N ASP A 111 3.39 -11.16 -2.29
CA ASP A 111 4.50 -11.99 -2.76
C ASP A 111 5.69 -11.14 -3.20
N PHE A 112 5.43 -10.04 -3.92
CA PHE A 112 6.45 -9.06 -4.26
C PHE A 112 7.08 -8.43 -3.01
N ILE A 113 6.24 -7.95 -2.07
CA ILE A 113 6.72 -7.35 -0.82
C ILE A 113 7.57 -8.34 -0.02
N LYS A 114 7.15 -9.60 0.06
CA LYS A 114 7.88 -10.66 0.76
C LYS A 114 9.22 -10.93 0.08
N CYS A 115 9.25 -11.06 -1.24
CA CYS A 115 10.49 -11.23 -2.00
C CYS A 115 11.45 -10.06 -1.76
N LEU A 116 10.95 -8.83 -1.82
CA LEU A 116 11.74 -7.62 -1.58
C LEU A 116 12.28 -7.56 -0.15
N LYS A 117 11.48 -7.93 0.85
CA LYS A 117 11.92 -8.08 2.25
C LYS A 117 13.08 -9.08 2.36
N GLU A 118 12.94 -10.26 1.76
CA GLU A 118 13.97 -11.31 1.77
C GLU A 118 15.28 -10.86 1.10
N LEU A 119 15.19 -10.14 -0.01
CA LEU A 119 16.34 -9.54 -0.68
C LEU A 119 17.05 -8.52 0.22
N CYS A 120 16.31 -7.59 0.83
CA CYS A 120 16.85 -6.61 1.77
C CYS A 120 17.60 -7.29 2.93
N ILE A 121 16.99 -8.33 3.53
CA ILE A 121 17.59 -9.13 4.60
C ILE A 121 18.89 -9.79 4.12
N SER A 122 18.88 -10.38 2.92
CA SER A 122 20.05 -11.03 2.33
C SER A 122 21.21 -10.03 2.14
N PHE A 123 20.93 -8.84 1.65
CA PHE A 123 21.95 -7.79 1.49
C PHE A 123 22.49 -7.29 2.82
N ILE A 124 21.62 -7.06 3.83
CA ILE A 124 22.06 -6.66 5.17
C ILE A 124 22.91 -7.77 5.81
N ARG A 125 22.59 -9.05 5.56
CA ARG A 125 23.40 -10.18 6.01
C ARG A 125 24.82 -10.14 5.46
N GLN A 126 24.95 -9.94 4.15
CA GLN A 126 26.24 -9.90 3.46
C GLN A 126 27.08 -8.70 3.88
N LEU A 127 26.45 -7.54 4.05
CA LEU A 127 27.12 -6.30 4.43
C LEU A 127 27.41 -6.18 5.93
N LYS A 128 26.78 -7.02 6.77
CA LYS A 128 26.70 -6.93 8.25
C LYS A 128 25.99 -5.68 8.77
N VAL A 129 26.17 -4.55 8.09
CA VAL A 129 25.57 -3.23 8.32
C VAL A 129 25.28 -2.58 6.98
N ALA A 130 24.06 -2.08 6.78
CA ALA A 130 23.69 -1.40 5.53
C ALA A 130 23.00 -0.07 5.81
N THR A 131 23.24 0.93 4.96
CA THR A 131 22.45 2.17 4.92
C THR A 131 21.34 2.04 3.87
N ILE A 132 20.35 2.94 3.87
CA ILE A 132 19.31 3.00 2.82
C ILE A 132 19.97 3.04 1.44
N GLU A 133 20.93 3.96 1.23
CA GLU A 133 21.70 4.09 0.00
C GLU A 133 22.44 2.79 -0.38
N GLY A 134 23.02 2.09 0.60
CA GLY A 134 23.71 0.83 0.38
C GLY A 134 22.76 -0.27 -0.10
N VAL A 135 21.57 -0.35 0.49
CA VAL A 135 20.52 -1.29 0.10
C VAL A 135 19.99 -0.94 -1.30
N THR A 136 19.69 0.33 -1.58
CA THR A 136 19.23 0.81 -2.90
C THR A 136 20.24 0.50 -4.01
N ASN A 137 21.53 0.76 -3.76
CA ASN A 137 22.57 0.49 -4.75
C ASN A 137 22.74 -1.02 -5.01
N ARG A 138 22.61 -1.87 -3.98
CA ARG A 138 22.64 -3.33 -4.13
C ARG A 138 21.43 -3.87 -4.88
N LEU A 139 20.22 -3.39 -4.57
CA LEU A 139 18.99 -3.74 -5.27
C LEU A 139 19.11 -3.43 -6.76
N ARG A 140 19.50 -2.19 -7.11
CA ARG A 140 19.68 -1.77 -8.49
C ARG A 140 20.78 -2.56 -9.22
N GLY A 141 21.88 -2.88 -8.53
CA GLY A 141 22.97 -3.67 -9.10
C GLY A 141 22.66 -5.17 -9.23
N SER A 142 21.66 -5.68 -8.52
CA SER A 142 21.32 -7.12 -8.53
C SER A 142 20.54 -7.56 -9.77
N GLY A 143 19.88 -6.62 -10.46
CA GLY A 143 19.02 -6.93 -11.61
C GLY A 143 17.86 -7.88 -11.30
N ALA A 144 17.59 -8.16 -10.01
CA ALA A 144 16.61 -9.16 -9.58
C ALA A 144 15.16 -8.68 -9.69
N LEU A 145 14.95 -7.38 -9.95
CA LEU A 145 13.65 -6.75 -10.01
C LEU A 145 13.55 -5.98 -11.33
N GLU A 146 12.48 -6.25 -12.07
CA GLU A 146 12.14 -5.53 -13.31
C GLU A 146 11.60 -4.12 -13.00
N VAL A 147 11.12 -3.91 -11.77
CA VAL A 147 10.50 -2.66 -11.31
C VAL A 147 11.55 -1.73 -10.70
N GLU A 148 11.57 -0.47 -11.15
CA GLU A 148 12.40 0.58 -10.54
C GLU A 148 11.84 0.98 -9.17
N LEU A 149 12.62 0.73 -8.11
CA LEU A 149 12.26 1.10 -6.75
C LEU A 149 12.88 2.43 -6.34
N THR A 150 12.05 3.30 -5.78
CA THR A 150 12.47 4.58 -5.18
C THR A 150 13.08 4.38 -3.79
N SER A 151 13.90 5.34 -3.35
CA SER A 151 14.46 5.33 -1.99
C SER A 151 13.39 5.30 -0.91
N GLN A 152 12.24 5.94 -1.15
CA GLN A 152 11.12 5.97 -0.19
C GLN A 152 10.47 4.59 -0.04
N GLN A 153 10.24 3.87 -1.14
CA GLN A 153 9.70 2.51 -1.10
C GLN A 153 10.63 1.56 -0.34
N ILE A 154 11.94 1.68 -0.55
CA ILE A 154 12.93 0.88 0.18
C ILE A 154 12.91 1.23 1.66
N GLU A 155 12.80 2.51 2.02
CA GLU A 155 12.66 2.94 3.40
C GLU A 155 11.41 2.36 4.07
N GLU A 156 10.26 2.34 3.38
CA GLU A 156 9.02 1.72 3.89
C GLU A 156 9.22 0.22 4.19
N ILE A 157 9.89 -0.51 3.30
CA ILE A 157 10.22 -1.93 3.50
C ILE A 157 11.17 -2.12 4.68
N LEU A 158 12.21 -1.29 4.80
CA LEU A 158 13.15 -1.36 5.92
C LEU A 158 12.45 -1.05 7.24
N ARG A 159 11.57 -0.04 7.28
CA ARG A 159 10.74 0.26 8.46
C ARG A 159 9.84 -0.93 8.82
N ALA A 160 9.21 -1.56 7.83
CA ALA A 160 8.42 -2.77 8.08
C ALA A 160 9.26 -3.90 8.68
N LEU A 161 10.48 -4.13 8.17
CA LEU A 161 11.41 -5.12 8.72
C LEU A 161 11.88 -4.79 10.14
N VAL A 162 11.99 -3.50 10.49
CA VAL A 162 12.27 -3.06 11.87
C VAL A 162 11.08 -3.39 12.77
N LEU A 163 9.86 -3.12 12.33
CA LEU A 163 8.63 -3.44 13.07
C LEU A 163 8.47 -4.96 13.28
N ASP A 164 8.82 -5.76 12.27
CA ASP A 164 8.86 -7.22 12.34
C ASP A 164 10.02 -7.74 13.23
N ASN A 165 10.86 -6.84 13.74
CA ASN A 165 12.04 -7.12 14.57
C ASN A 165 13.04 -8.09 13.88
N GLU A 166 13.09 -8.04 12.55
CA GLU A 166 14.03 -8.80 11.74
C GLU A 166 15.36 -8.06 11.55
N ILE A 167 15.28 -6.74 11.47
CA ILE A 167 16.43 -5.83 11.44
C ILE A 167 16.28 -4.80 12.56
N MET A 168 17.41 -4.20 12.96
CA MET A 168 17.46 -3.13 13.94
C MET A 168 18.06 -1.88 13.31
N GLU A 169 17.46 -0.74 13.62
CA GLU A 169 18.01 0.58 13.31
C GLU A 169 19.09 0.95 14.33
N VAL A 170 20.26 1.38 13.84
CA VAL A 170 21.42 1.74 14.65
C VAL A 170 22.01 3.03 14.08
N ARG A 171 22.48 3.93 14.95
CA ARG A 171 23.30 5.07 14.52
C ARG A 171 24.76 4.65 14.47
N SER A 172 25.43 4.96 13.36
CA SER A 172 26.85 4.67 13.22
C SER A 172 27.66 5.37 14.30
N ASN A 173 28.52 4.62 14.99
CA ASN A 173 29.52 5.13 15.92
C ASN A 173 30.91 5.24 15.27
N GLY A 174 31.02 4.99 13.95
CA GLY A 174 32.29 4.99 13.21
C GLY A 174 33.26 3.88 13.60
N SER A 175 32.80 2.84 14.31
CA SER A 175 33.65 1.75 14.81
C SER A 175 33.08 0.36 14.48
N GLY A 176 33.95 -0.64 14.41
CA GLY A 176 33.62 -2.02 14.05
C GLY A 176 32.99 -2.15 12.66
N ASP A 177 31.85 -2.84 12.55
CA ASP A 177 31.14 -3.02 11.28
C ASP A 177 30.56 -1.71 10.70
N CYS A 178 30.63 -0.59 11.42
CA CYS A 178 30.18 0.73 10.96
C CYS A 178 31.34 1.64 10.51
N SER A 179 32.57 1.12 10.36
CA SER A 179 33.77 1.92 10.02
C SER A 179 33.64 2.68 8.68
N SER A 180 32.93 2.11 7.70
CA SER A 180 32.71 2.73 6.39
C SER A 180 31.54 3.73 6.36
N ILE A 181 30.85 3.96 7.50
CA ILE A 181 29.64 4.78 7.56
C ILE A 181 29.91 6.01 8.46
N PRO A 182 29.64 7.25 7.97
CA PRO A 182 29.81 8.46 8.77
C PRO A 182 29.11 8.38 10.12
N VAL A 183 29.79 8.85 11.17
CA VAL A 183 29.26 8.86 12.54
C VAL A 183 27.92 9.61 12.57
N GLY A 184 26.94 9.04 13.26
CA GLY A 184 25.59 9.59 13.38
C GLY A 184 24.62 9.21 12.25
N LYS A 185 25.10 8.67 11.12
CA LYS A 185 24.23 8.20 10.03
C LYS A 185 23.47 6.95 10.44
N VAL A 186 22.21 6.89 10.05
CA VAL A 186 21.33 5.74 10.32
C VAL A 186 21.73 4.55 9.45
N CYS A 187 21.83 3.39 10.08
CA CYS A 187 22.16 2.13 9.43
C CYS A 187 21.38 0.98 10.05
N TYR A 188 21.27 -0.12 9.31
CA TYR A 188 20.48 -1.29 9.67
C TYR A 188 21.39 -2.49 9.84
N LYS A 189 21.10 -3.30 10.85
CA LYS A 189 21.78 -4.57 11.12
C LYS A 189 20.74 -5.67 11.32
N LEU A 190 21.09 -6.93 11.01
CA LEU A 190 20.23 -8.05 11.38
C LEU A 190 20.10 -8.15 12.91
N THR A 191 18.91 -8.45 13.40
CA THR A 191 18.70 -8.77 14.81
C THR A 191 19.29 -10.14 15.15
N SER A 192 19.55 -10.37 16.44
CA SER A 192 20.09 -11.65 16.92
C SER A 192 19.22 -12.86 16.53
N LYS A 193 17.90 -12.68 16.36
CA LYS A 193 16.97 -13.72 15.87
C LYS A 193 17.35 -14.30 14.51
N ARG A 194 17.95 -13.51 13.61
CA ARG A 194 18.39 -13.96 12.28
C ARG A 194 19.90 -14.17 12.17
N ARG A 195 20.70 -13.70 13.13
CA ARG A 195 22.17 -13.91 13.17
C ARG A 195 22.54 -15.31 13.66
N ALA A 196 21.77 -15.85 14.58
CA ALA A 196 21.90 -17.23 15.01
C ALA A 196 20.73 -18.02 14.43
N ALA A 197 20.97 -19.20 13.88
CA ALA A 197 19.94 -20.22 13.68
C ALA A 197 19.46 -20.80 15.03
N ALA A 198 19.40 -19.96 16.06
CA ALA A 198 18.97 -20.30 17.39
C ALA A 198 17.51 -19.88 17.51
N GLU A 199 16.68 -20.84 17.93
CA GLU A 199 15.27 -20.63 18.22
C GLU A 199 15.06 -19.34 19.04
N PRO A 200 13.96 -18.61 18.81
CA PRO A 200 13.66 -17.43 19.59
C PRO A 200 13.65 -17.83 21.06
N LYS A 201 14.64 -17.37 21.83
CA LYS A 201 14.68 -17.59 23.28
C LYS A 201 13.45 -16.92 23.87
N ILE A 202 12.42 -17.71 24.13
CA ILE A 202 11.25 -17.28 24.90
C ILE A 202 11.82 -16.74 26.21
N GLY A 203 11.48 -15.49 26.54
CA GLY A 203 11.97 -14.88 27.77
C GLY A 203 11.58 -15.76 28.96
N ALA A 204 12.46 -15.90 29.95
CA ALA A 204 12.26 -16.81 31.09
C ALA A 204 10.90 -16.63 31.81
N PHE A 205 10.33 -15.43 31.71
CA PHE A 205 9.00 -15.12 32.25
C PHE A 205 7.85 -15.69 31.41
N ALA A 206 7.96 -15.69 30.08
CA ALA A 206 6.96 -16.25 29.18
C ALA A 206 7.01 -17.79 29.11
N SER A 207 8.07 -18.42 29.63
CA SER A 207 8.19 -19.88 29.74
C SER A 207 7.60 -20.46 31.03
N ILE A 208 7.12 -19.62 31.95
CA ILE A 208 6.49 -20.05 33.21
C ILE A 208 5.03 -19.58 33.25
N PRO A 209 4.12 -20.32 33.90
CA PRO A 209 2.70 -19.98 33.94
C PRO A 209 2.43 -18.63 34.61
N CYS A 210 3.31 -18.20 35.52
CA CYS A 210 3.20 -16.89 36.18
C CYS A 210 3.31 -15.71 35.21
N GLY A 211 4.05 -15.83 34.11
CA GLY A 211 4.24 -14.70 33.19
C GLY A 211 3.07 -14.42 32.26
N VAL A 212 2.12 -15.35 32.18
CA VAL A 212 0.85 -15.21 31.45
C VAL A 212 -0.37 -15.22 32.38
N CYS A 213 -0.14 -15.30 33.70
CA CYS A 213 -1.20 -15.41 34.69
C CYS A 213 -1.98 -14.09 34.81
N THR A 214 -3.27 -14.13 34.48
CA THR A 214 -4.17 -12.96 34.54
C THR A 214 -4.48 -12.50 35.97
N GLN A 215 -4.25 -13.37 36.96
CA GLN A 215 -4.53 -13.12 38.38
C GLN A 215 -3.26 -12.94 39.21
N ILE A 216 -2.10 -12.71 38.58
CA ILE A 216 -0.80 -12.63 39.27
C ILE A 216 -0.76 -11.54 40.35
N SER A 217 -1.49 -10.44 40.15
CA SER A 217 -1.60 -9.33 41.11
C SER A 217 -2.35 -9.70 42.40
N LEU A 218 -3.16 -10.75 42.36
CA LEU A 218 -3.94 -11.25 43.51
C LEU A 218 -3.29 -12.50 44.14
N CYS A 219 -2.19 -12.99 43.57
CA CYS A 219 -1.51 -14.19 44.02
C CYS A 219 -0.62 -13.88 45.23
N THR A 220 -0.97 -14.40 46.41
CA THR A 220 -0.21 -14.21 47.64
C THR A 220 -0.07 -15.53 48.43
N PRO A 221 1.06 -15.76 49.13
CA PRO A 221 1.21 -16.94 49.99
C PRO A 221 0.08 -17.01 51.04
N GLY A 222 -0.60 -18.14 51.13
CA GLY A 222 -1.75 -18.34 52.03
C GLY A 222 -3.04 -17.59 51.65
N GLY A 223 -3.07 -16.89 50.51
CA GLY A 223 -4.26 -16.22 50.00
C GLY A 223 -5.25 -17.16 49.29
N VAL A 224 -6.42 -16.63 48.90
CA VAL A 224 -7.42 -17.37 48.10
C VAL A 224 -6.84 -17.83 46.77
N ILE A 225 -6.01 -16.98 46.16
CA ILE A 225 -5.15 -17.33 45.03
C ILE A 225 -3.74 -17.40 45.60
N SER A 226 -3.21 -18.61 45.76
CA SER A 226 -1.90 -18.88 46.36
C SER A 226 -1.01 -19.66 45.40
N PRO A 227 0.31 -19.39 45.36
CA PRO A 227 1.24 -20.21 44.59
C PRO A 227 1.24 -21.67 45.02
N GLU A 228 0.94 -21.97 46.30
CA GLU A 228 0.92 -23.32 46.87
C GLU A 228 -0.25 -24.18 46.34
N THR A 229 -1.39 -23.53 46.06
CA THR A 229 -2.61 -24.18 45.54
C THR A 229 -2.84 -23.92 44.06
N CYS A 230 -1.92 -23.23 43.38
CA CYS A 230 -2.05 -22.80 41.99
C CYS A 230 -2.16 -23.99 41.02
N VAL A 231 -3.30 -24.09 40.33
CA VAL A 231 -3.56 -25.14 39.33
C VAL A 231 -2.59 -25.03 38.16
N TYR A 232 -2.38 -23.82 37.63
CA TYR A 232 -1.46 -23.59 36.50
C TYR A 232 -0.02 -23.99 36.80
N TYR A 233 0.43 -23.81 38.04
CA TYR A 233 1.79 -24.16 38.44
C TYR A 233 1.94 -25.68 38.62
N LYS A 234 0.92 -26.36 39.15
CA LYS A 234 0.89 -27.82 39.28
C LYS A 234 0.88 -28.51 37.92
N GLU A 235 -0.04 -28.12 37.04
CA GLU A 235 -0.12 -28.68 35.68
C GLU A 235 1.18 -28.47 34.89
N TRP A 236 1.84 -27.31 35.07
CA TRP A 236 3.11 -27.03 34.41
C TRP A 236 4.29 -27.87 34.95
N LEU A 237 4.28 -28.26 36.22
CA LEU A 237 5.30 -29.13 36.82
C LEU A 237 5.10 -30.62 36.53
N GLU A 238 3.92 -31.02 36.07
CA GLU A 238 3.59 -32.42 35.75
C GLU A 238 4.05 -32.85 34.33
N PHE A 239 4.50 -31.90 33.51
CA PHE A 239 5.13 -32.13 32.20
C PHE A 239 6.66 -32.14 32.28
#